data_AF-A6DR01-F1
#
_entry.id   AF-A6DR01-F1
#
_cell.length_a   1.000
_cell.length_b   1.000
_cell.length_c   1.000
_cell.angle_alpha   90.00
_cell.angle_beta   90.00
_cell.angle_gamma   90.00
#
_symmetry.space_group_name_H-M   'P 1'
#
loop_
_entity.id
_entity.type
_entity.pdbx_description
1 polymer ?
#
loop_
_entity_poly.entity_id
_entity_poly.type
_entity_poly.pdbx_seq_one_letter_code
_entity_poly.pdbx_strand_id
1 'polypeptide(L)'
;MEIVEGQSPVGSWGHKFVDPNGRLRGYGMMNAPGVPLTISLVLARKAGVHNSQIDTAIDKSCKLLRFYVGKGAIPYGDHHPWTQTHDDNGKNGMAAVLYNLLNDAEAAEYFSRMSVATHSDEREMGHTGNFFNIQWAMSSVALSGPQASGAWMREYAWYYDLARRWDGGFIHQGAPKDQKDAYRNWDTTGVMALAYAQSKRQIYLSGKKSQVIPQMSSSEAECVVALGRGWTKKNKDKFLSERSDKALVLSLRSWSPVMRIRAASELAKRNPKDLRPYLELLDSSDLYASLGVCELMIHLRGRAQIAVPYLIRLLDHPDLWLRIKAADALAAIGQASIKAVPKMLKMFAETSPEDPRGMLQRYLCFALFSRRTGLLGKSLKGVDKKELLKAVQLGLKNDDGRARSNLGSVYENIEFEELKPILPAIIEAIETPAPSGIMFADGIRTAGLKLLCTHKVDVGLGLTVDYIKNQKKHGSQKRIKELIKYVDSYGAHAKKYIANLQDIIEYFENEEEGFPKHLSKQKAQDLKDLIERIKKSNDSPSLKSLKTIA
;
A
#
# COMPACT_ATOMS: atom_id res chain seq x y z
N MET A 1 23.85 -6.90 11.59
CA MET A 1 23.62 -7.82 10.46
C MET A 1 22.21 -8.37 10.44
N GLU A 2 21.61 -8.71 11.59
CA GLU A 2 20.21 -9.18 11.65
C GLU A 2 19.19 -8.28 10.91
N ILE A 3 19.33 -6.95 10.99
CA ILE A 3 18.45 -6.02 10.24
C ILE A 3 18.57 -6.24 8.73
N VAL A 4 19.79 -6.47 8.23
CA VAL A 4 20.09 -6.70 6.81
C VAL A 4 19.55 -8.05 6.36
N GLU A 5 19.86 -9.11 7.11
CA GLU A 5 19.40 -10.48 6.85
C GLU A 5 17.89 -10.61 6.98
N GLY A 6 17.28 -9.79 7.84
CA GLY A 6 15.85 -9.75 8.08
C GLY A 6 15.05 -8.94 7.07
N GLN A 7 15.69 -8.26 6.11
CA GLN A 7 15.03 -7.44 5.10
C GLN A 7 14.46 -8.29 3.95
N SER A 8 13.27 -7.94 3.49
CA SER A 8 12.67 -8.58 2.30
C SER A 8 13.25 -8.09 0.97
N PRO A 9 13.09 -8.88 -0.11
CA PRO A 9 13.43 -8.45 -1.46
C PRO A 9 12.82 -7.11 -1.87
N VAL A 10 11.63 -6.76 -1.32
CA VAL A 10 10.93 -5.51 -1.62
C VAL A 10 11.46 -4.29 -0.86
N GLY A 11 12.55 -4.42 -0.09
CA GLY A 11 13.20 -3.31 0.61
C GLY A 11 12.54 -2.87 1.91
N SER A 12 11.72 -3.75 2.52
CA SER A 12 11.03 -3.45 3.78
C SER A 12 11.06 -4.63 4.76
N TRP A 13 10.48 -4.43 5.93
CA TRP A 13 10.40 -5.40 7.03
C TRP A 13 8.94 -5.69 7.39
N GLY A 14 8.72 -6.83 8.05
CA GLY A 14 7.40 -7.32 8.43
C GLY A 14 7.14 -7.14 9.91
N HIS A 15 6.17 -7.90 10.43
CA HIS A 15 5.98 -7.99 11.90
C HIS A 15 7.06 -8.86 12.55
N LYS A 16 7.78 -9.62 11.72
CA LYS A 16 9.00 -10.35 12.03
C LYS A 16 9.93 -10.22 10.81
N PHE A 17 11.20 -10.56 10.99
CA PHE A 17 12.16 -10.72 9.89
C PHE A 17 11.72 -11.81 8.90
N VAL A 18 12.28 -11.77 7.70
CA VAL A 18 11.90 -12.68 6.61
C VAL A 18 11.97 -14.17 6.99
N ASP A 19 11.16 -14.98 6.32
CA ASP A 19 11.29 -16.43 6.38
C ASP A 19 12.48 -16.93 5.55
N PRO A 20 12.89 -18.21 5.66
CA PRO A 20 13.95 -18.78 4.83
C PRO A 20 13.70 -18.66 3.31
N ASN A 21 12.46 -18.43 2.89
CA ASN A 21 12.10 -18.18 1.49
C ASN A 21 12.18 -16.69 1.11
N GLY A 22 12.73 -15.84 1.98
CA GLY A 22 12.91 -14.41 1.78
C GLY A 22 11.63 -13.58 1.91
N ARG A 23 10.48 -14.18 2.25
CA ARG A 23 9.21 -13.46 2.32
C ARG A 23 9.00 -12.84 3.70
N LEU A 24 8.31 -11.71 3.75
CA LEU A 24 7.93 -11.06 5.00
C LEU A 24 7.07 -11.98 5.89
N ARG A 25 7.54 -12.25 7.11
CA ARG A 25 6.78 -12.95 8.15
C ARG A 25 5.80 -12.01 8.86
N GLY A 26 4.70 -12.60 9.32
CA GLY A 26 3.59 -11.88 9.93
C GLY A 26 2.57 -11.41 8.90
N TYR A 27 1.71 -10.46 9.28
CA TYR A 27 0.56 -10.06 8.45
C TYR A 27 0.99 -9.46 7.10
N GLY A 28 2.00 -8.61 7.06
CA GLY A 28 2.55 -8.03 5.85
C GLY A 28 3.63 -7.00 6.15
N MET A 29 4.02 -6.26 5.12
CA MET A 29 4.95 -5.14 5.19
C MET A 29 4.55 -4.10 6.26
N MET A 30 5.53 -3.68 7.06
CA MET A 30 5.39 -2.69 8.12
C MET A 30 6.37 -1.55 7.89
N ASN A 31 5.91 -0.51 7.19
CA ASN A 31 6.77 0.64 6.89
C ASN A 31 7.16 1.43 8.15
N ALA A 32 6.30 1.51 9.17
CA ALA A 32 6.58 2.27 10.39
C ALA A 32 7.82 1.79 11.16
N PRO A 33 8.01 0.48 11.43
CA PRO A 33 9.30 -0.04 11.93
C PRO A 33 10.37 -0.10 10.84
N GLY A 34 10.01 -0.18 9.55
CA GLY A 34 10.99 -0.18 8.45
C GLY A 34 11.84 1.08 8.38
N VAL A 35 11.26 2.28 8.55
CA VAL A 35 12.03 3.53 8.49
C VAL A 35 13.13 3.64 9.57
N PRO A 36 12.86 3.41 10.87
CA PRO A 36 13.91 3.47 11.90
C PRO A 36 14.95 2.35 11.76
N LEU A 37 14.60 1.19 11.21
CA LEU A 37 15.60 0.16 10.85
C LEU A 37 16.55 0.68 9.78
N THR A 38 16.04 1.35 8.74
CA THR A 38 16.87 1.99 7.71
C THR A 38 17.73 3.13 8.28
N ILE A 39 17.18 3.98 9.16
CA ILE A 39 17.97 4.99 9.88
C ILE A 39 19.10 4.33 10.66
N SER A 40 18.82 3.22 11.35
CA SER A 40 19.83 2.48 12.12
C SER A 40 20.96 1.94 11.24
N LEU A 41 20.64 1.41 10.05
CA LEU A 41 21.65 0.99 9.07
C LEU A 41 22.52 2.15 8.58
N VAL A 42 21.91 3.30 8.29
CA VAL A 42 22.63 4.51 7.87
C VAL A 42 23.57 5.00 8.98
N LEU A 43 23.11 4.98 10.23
CA LEU A 43 23.92 5.36 11.38
C LEU A 43 25.05 4.36 11.66
N ALA A 44 24.79 3.05 11.52
CA ALA A 44 25.82 2.01 11.66
C ALA A 44 26.94 2.22 10.62
N ARG A 45 26.58 2.47 9.35
CA ARG A 45 27.57 2.81 8.30
C ARG A 45 28.38 4.05 8.66
N LYS A 46 27.73 5.11 9.17
CA LYS A 46 28.42 6.33 9.65
C LYS A 46 29.31 6.09 10.86
N ALA A 47 29.02 5.08 11.67
CA ALA A 47 29.83 4.67 12.81
C ALA A 47 31.02 3.76 12.42
N GLY A 48 31.25 3.51 11.12
CA GLY A 48 32.38 2.72 10.63
C GLY A 48 32.07 1.23 10.41
N VAL A 49 30.80 0.83 10.41
CA VAL A 49 30.42 -0.54 10.02
C VAL A 49 30.45 -0.66 8.49
N HIS A 50 31.47 -1.33 7.96
CA HIS A 50 31.67 -1.52 6.52
C HIS A 50 31.20 -2.92 6.08
N ASN A 51 30.10 -2.97 5.32
CA ASN A 51 29.61 -4.21 4.69
C ASN A 51 28.71 -3.84 3.50
N SER A 52 28.97 -4.41 2.31
CA SER A 52 28.22 -4.09 1.08
C SER A 52 26.73 -4.47 1.14
N GLN A 53 26.35 -5.41 2.00
CA GLN A 53 24.96 -5.77 2.22
C GLN A 53 24.20 -4.67 2.97
N ILE A 54 24.87 -3.87 3.81
CA ILE A 54 24.26 -2.69 4.46
C ILE A 54 23.89 -1.66 3.40
N ASP A 55 24.79 -1.38 2.45
CA ASP A 55 24.51 -0.43 1.36
C ASP A 55 23.37 -0.90 0.48
N THR A 56 23.34 -2.19 0.15
CA THR A 56 22.24 -2.82 -0.61
C THR A 56 20.90 -2.69 0.14
N ALA A 57 20.90 -2.94 1.46
CA ALA A 57 19.69 -2.84 2.27
C ALA A 57 19.18 -1.39 2.39
N ILE A 58 20.09 -0.43 2.54
CA ILE A 58 19.77 1.00 2.53
C ILE A 58 19.16 1.38 1.17
N ASP A 59 19.80 1.02 0.06
CA ASP A 59 19.34 1.36 -1.30
C ASP A 59 17.92 0.84 -1.58
N LYS A 60 17.65 -0.44 -1.31
CA LYS A 60 16.32 -1.04 -1.50
C LYS A 60 15.25 -0.30 -0.69
N SER A 61 15.53 -0.01 0.58
CA SER A 61 14.56 0.66 1.45
C SER A 61 14.33 2.11 1.05
N CYS A 62 15.39 2.83 0.68
CA CYS A 62 15.28 4.22 0.24
C CYS A 62 14.52 4.32 -1.07
N LYS A 63 14.80 3.47 -2.06
CA LYS A 63 14.02 3.43 -3.32
C LYS A 63 12.53 3.24 -3.07
N LEU A 64 12.15 2.29 -2.20
CA LEU A 64 10.76 2.08 -1.81
C LEU A 64 10.14 3.32 -1.14
N LEU A 65 10.81 3.88 -0.13
CA LEU A 65 10.26 4.98 0.66
C LEU A 65 10.19 6.28 -0.15
N ARG A 66 11.20 6.54 -0.99
CA ARG A 66 11.32 7.74 -1.84
C ARG A 66 10.22 7.78 -2.89
N PHE A 67 9.68 6.63 -3.29
CA PHE A 67 8.51 6.59 -4.15
C PHE A 67 7.37 7.46 -3.61
N TYR A 68 7.18 7.59 -2.29
CA TYR A 68 6.05 8.36 -1.74
C TYR A 68 6.23 9.88 -1.77
N VAL A 69 7.40 10.40 -2.17
CA VAL A 69 7.65 11.84 -2.35
C VAL A 69 6.63 12.42 -3.34
N GLY A 70 5.95 13.50 -2.93
CA GLY A 70 4.90 14.16 -3.72
C GLY A 70 3.54 13.44 -3.77
N LYS A 71 3.43 12.21 -3.24
CA LYS A 71 2.25 11.33 -3.42
C LYS A 71 1.36 11.21 -2.19
N GLY A 72 1.92 11.37 -0.99
CA GLY A 72 1.23 11.26 0.29
C GLY A 72 2.18 10.78 1.39
N ALA A 73 1.66 10.60 2.60
CA ALA A 73 2.42 9.98 3.67
C ALA A 73 2.69 8.49 3.38
N ILE A 74 3.82 7.99 3.90
CA ILE A 74 4.20 6.59 3.74
C ILE A 74 3.10 5.71 4.36
N PRO A 75 2.50 4.78 3.60
CA PRO A 75 1.35 4.01 4.07
C PRO A 75 1.75 2.84 4.97
N TYR A 76 0.76 2.20 5.57
CA TYR A 76 0.95 0.86 6.13
C TYR A 76 0.89 -0.20 5.02
N GLY A 77 1.78 -1.19 5.06
CA GLY A 77 1.83 -2.27 4.08
C GLY A 77 1.79 -1.82 2.62
N ASP A 78 1.16 -2.63 1.78
CA ASP A 78 0.92 -2.32 0.37
C ASP A 78 -0.39 -1.51 0.18
N HIS A 79 -0.69 -0.56 1.06
CA HIS A 79 -1.78 0.39 0.81
C HIS A 79 -1.35 1.49 -0.19
N HIS A 80 -2.33 2.26 -0.68
CA HIS A 80 -2.07 3.49 -1.43
C HIS A 80 -1.36 4.51 -0.52
N PRO A 81 -0.64 5.50 -1.06
CA PRO A 81 -0.09 6.60 -0.27
C PRO A 81 -1.17 7.15 0.67
N TRP A 82 -0.81 7.39 1.92
CA TRP A 82 -1.76 7.88 2.89
C TRP A 82 -2.01 9.37 2.67
N THR A 83 -3.23 9.71 2.27
CA THR A 83 -3.62 11.08 1.89
C THR A 83 -4.75 11.64 2.75
N GLN A 84 -5.17 10.92 3.79
CA GLN A 84 -6.22 11.42 4.69
C GLN A 84 -5.69 12.52 5.61
N THR A 85 -4.42 12.43 6.00
CA THR A 85 -3.69 13.39 6.84
C THR A 85 -2.26 13.50 6.32
N HIS A 86 -1.55 14.55 6.74
CA HIS A 86 -0.18 14.84 6.31
C HIS A 86 0.86 13.90 6.92
N ASP A 87 0.52 13.09 7.93
CA ASP A 87 1.39 12.03 8.44
C ASP A 87 0.55 10.94 9.14
N ASP A 88 1.14 9.76 9.30
CA ASP A 88 0.54 8.58 9.93
C ASP A 88 1.63 7.82 10.71
N ASN A 89 1.49 7.75 12.04
CA ASN A 89 2.43 7.14 12.99
C ASN A 89 3.89 7.62 12.84
N GLY A 90 4.10 8.91 12.60
CA GLY A 90 5.42 9.56 12.55
C GLY A 90 6.29 9.19 11.34
N LYS A 91 5.76 8.45 10.37
CA LYS A 91 6.55 7.90 9.26
C LYS A 91 7.19 8.98 8.40
N ASN A 92 6.48 10.09 8.16
CA ASN A 92 7.06 11.21 7.42
C ASN A 92 8.16 11.88 8.23
N GLY A 93 7.98 12.02 9.55
CA GLY A 93 9.03 12.56 10.41
C GLY A 93 10.30 11.70 10.42
N MET A 94 10.14 10.38 10.50
CA MET A 94 11.24 9.42 10.36
C MET A 94 11.93 9.55 9.00
N ALA A 95 11.15 9.64 7.91
CA ALA A 95 11.69 9.72 6.55
C ALA A 95 12.45 11.02 6.31
N ALA A 96 11.99 12.16 6.82
CA ALA A 96 12.71 13.43 6.71
C ALA A 96 14.11 13.34 7.34
N VAL A 97 14.21 12.73 8.54
CA VAL A 97 15.49 12.47 9.21
C VAL A 97 16.36 11.53 8.39
N LEU A 98 15.79 10.43 7.87
CA LEU A 98 16.50 9.45 7.04
C LEU A 98 17.14 10.11 5.80
N TYR A 99 16.36 10.86 5.02
CA TYR A 99 16.85 11.48 3.80
C TYR A 99 17.80 12.65 4.06
N ASN A 100 17.61 13.37 5.16
CA ASN A 100 18.62 14.33 5.62
C ASN A 100 19.96 13.64 5.90
N LEU A 101 19.97 12.47 6.56
CA LEU A 101 21.20 11.70 6.81
C LEU A 101 21.91 11.25 5.52
N LEU A 102 21.15 11.00 4.46
CA LEU A 102 21.60 10.53 3.15
C LEU A 102 22.00 11.64 2.17
N ASN A 103 21.76 12.92 2.50
CA ASN A 103 21.93 14.06 1.59
C ASN A 103 20.94 14.09 0.42
N ASP A 104 19.75 13.55 0.61
CA ASP A 104 18.67 13.65 -0.36
C ASP A 104 17.76 14.82 0.01
N ALA A 105 18.07 16.00 -0.55
CA ALA A 105 17.39 17.24 -0.22
C ALA A 105 15.91 17.23 -0.63
N GLU A 106 15.58 16.68 -1.79
CA GLU A 106 14.20 16.64 -2.30
C GLU A 106 13.28 15.82 -1.39
N ALA A 107 13.70 14.60 -1.01
CA ALA A 107 12.88 13.77 -0.13
C ALA A 107 12.83 14.34 1.30
N ALA A 108 13.97 14.82 1.81
CA ALA A 108 14.02 15.45 3.13
C ALA A 108 13.08 16.67 3.20
N GLU A 109 13.05 17.49 2.16
CA GLU A 109 12.20 18.69 2.10
C GLU A 109 10.73 18.30 2.05
N TYR A 110 10.35 17.37 1.16
CA TYR A 110 8.98 16.92 1.06
C TYR A 110 8.44 16.37 2.39
N PHE A 111 9.17 15.44 3.01
CA PHE A 111 8.71 14.83 4.26
C PHE A 111 8.75 15.81 5.44
N SER A 112 9.72 16.73 5.48
CA SER A 112 9.76 17.80 6.49
C SER A 112 8.58 18.76 6.33
N ARG A 113 8.26 19.20 5.10
CA ARG A 113 7.07 20.01 4.80
C ARG A 113 5.78 19.32 5.24
N MET A 114 5.65 18.01 4.98
CA MET A 114 4.50 17.23 5.47
C MET A 114 4.42 17.24 7.00
N SER A 115 5.54 17.11 7.72
CA SER A 115 5.56 17.22 9.18
C SER A 115 5.17 18.62 9.68
N VAL A 116 5.63 19.70 9.04
CA VAL A 116 5.23 21.08 9.39
C VAL A 116 3.73 21.30 9.17
N ALA A 117 3.15 20.69 8.14
CA ALA A 117 1.71 20.74 7.90
C ALA A 117 0.90 19.83 8.85
N THR A 118 1.53 18.96 9.63
CA THR A 118 0.81 18.02 10.51
C THR A 118 0.75 18.53 11.95
N HIS A 119 -0.44 18.91 12.42
CA HIS A 119 -0.71 19.33 13.79
C HIS A 119 -2.14 18.93 14.21
N SER A 120 -2.55 19.24 15.44
CA SER A 120 -3.91 18.99 15.96
C SER A 120 -4.36 17.53 15.76
N ASP A 121 -5.63 17.29 15.39
CA ASP A 121 -6.19 15.96 15.11
C ASP A 121 -5.32 15.07 14.21
N GLU A 122 -4.62 15.65 13.21
CA GLU A 122 -3.76 14.88 12.31
C GLU A 122 -2.52 14.30 13.03
N ARG A 123 -2.10 14.93 14.13
CA ARG A 123 -0.97 14.52 14.95
C ARG A 123 -1.39 13.74 16.20
N GLU A 124 -2.55 14.07 16.75
CA GLU A 124 -3.09 13.43 17.94
C GLU A 124 -3.66 12.03 17.69
N MET A 125 -3.69 11.55 16.44
CA MET A 125 -4.25 10.24 16.10
C MET A 125 -3.22 9.29 15.49
N GLY A 126 -3.34 8.02 15.83
CA GLY A 126 -2.58 6.94 15.18
C GLY A 126 -3.26 5.59 15.35
N HIS A 127 -2.71 4.58 14.69
CA HIS A 127 -3.30 3.23 14.69
C HIS A 127 -3.34 2.64 16.10
N THR A 128 -2.24 2.74 16.84
CA THR A 128 -2.05 2.21 18.21
C THR A 128 -1.99 3.27 19.30
N GLY A 129 -2.12 4.55 18.92
CA GLY A 129 -1.91 5.74 19.76
C GLY A 129 -1.11 6.80 18.98
N ASN A 130 -0.91 7.98 19.56
CA ASN A 130 -0.17 9.09 18.93
C ASN A 130 1.33 9.14 19.28
N PHE A 131 1.83 8.22 20.11
CA PHE A 131 3.23 8.23 20.59
C PHE A 131 4.25 8.47 19.47
N PHE A 132 4.21 7.67 18.39
CA PHE A 132 5.16 7.80 17.29
C PHE A 132 5.02 9.10 16.49
N ASN A 133 3.81 9.66 16.42
CA ASN A 133 3.62 10.96 15.77
C ASN A 133 4.35 12.07 16.52
N ILE A 134 4.27 12.05 17.85
CA ILE A 134 4.92 13.04 18.71
C ILE A 134 6.43 12.84 18.71
N GLN A 135 6.89 11.59 18.83
CA GLN A 135 8.31 11.25 18.88
C GLN A 135 9.12 11.79 17.70
N TRP A 136 8.53 11.77 16.50
CA TRP A 136 9.23 12.14 15.26
C TRP A 136 8.84 13.52 14.72
N ALA A 137 7.96 14.26 15.42
CA ALA A 137 7.50 15.57 14.97
C ALA A 137 8.65 16.58 14.91
N MET A 138 9.23 16.94 16.05
CA MET A 138 10.17 18.06 16.12
C MET A 138 11.49 17.80 15.41
N SER A 139 11.99 16.56 15.39
CA SER A 139 13.19 16.20 14.64
C SER A 139 13.03 16.43 13.13
N SER A 140 11.79 16.38 12.62
CA SER A 140 11.48 16.63 11.22
C SER A 140 11.16 18.11 10.96
N VAL A 141 10.33 18.73 11.81
CA VAL A 141 9.96 20.16 11.72
C VAL A 141 11.21 21.04 11.79
N ALA A 142 12.16 20.72 12.68
CA ALA A 142 13.38 21.50 12.87
C ALA A 142 14.29 21.53 11.61
N LEU A 143 14.19 20.54 10.71
CA LEU A 143 14.94 20.55 9.45
C LEU A 143 14.51 21.73 8.56
N SER A 144 13.22 22.10 8.59
CA SER A 144 12.69 23.25 7.84
C SER A 144 13.06 24.61 8.47
N GLY A 145 13.69 24.59 9.65
CA GLY A 145 14.29 25.76 10.26
C GLY A 145 13.52 26.40 11.40
N PRO A 146 14.07 27.48 11.99
CA PRO A 146 13.51 28.10 13.18
C PRO A 146 12.14 28.75 12.93
N GLN A 147 11.89 29.30 11.75
CA GLN A 147 10.58 29.88 11.41
C GLN A 147 9.50 28.81 11.32
N ALA A 148 9.79 27.67 10.68
CA ALA A 148 8.90 26.51 10.63
C ALA A 148 8.63 25.95 12.03
N SER A 149 9.68 25.80 12.85
CA SER A 149 9.57 25.33 14.23
C SER A 149 8.71 26.26 15.08
N GLY A 150 8.92 27.57 14.98
CA GLY A 150 8.15 28.58 15.71
C GLY A 150 6.68 28.61 15.28
N ALA A 151 6.39 28.58 13.98
CA ALA A 151 5.02 28.54 13.47
C ALA A 151 4.28 27.27 13.91
N TRP A 152 4.93 26.12 13.82
CA TRP A 152 4.34 24.85 14.26
C TRP A 152 4.11 24.83 15.78
N MET A 153 5.06 25.32 16.57
CA MET A 153 4.88 25.42 18.02
C MET A 153 3.76 26.40 18.40
N ARG A 154 3.54 27.50 17.68
CA ARG A 154 2.37 28.37 17.93
C ARG A 154 1.04 27.62 17.77
N GLU A 155 0.97 26.68 16.84
CA GLU A 155 -0.24 25.90 16.58
C GLU A 155 -0.41 24.72 17.57
N TYR A 156 0.69 24.14 18.07
CA TYR A 156 0.66 22.84 18.75
C TYR A 156 1.38 22.77 20.12
N ALA A 157 1.96 23.87 20.62
CA ALA A 157 2.65 23.90 21.91
C ALA A 157 1.76 23.51 23.10
N TRP A 158 0.45 23.78 23.02
CA TRP A 158 -0.52 23.41 24.05
C TRP A 158 -0.45 21.91 24.42
N TYR A 159 -0.11 21.04 23.47
CA TYR A 159 0.04 19.61 23.73
C TYR A 159 1.21 19.33 24.70
N TYR A 160 2.33 20.03 24.52
CA TYR A 160 3.50 19.93 25.38
C TYR A 160 3.25 20.52 26.76
N ASP A 161 2.46 21.59 26.84
CA ASP A 161 2.08 22.23 28.11
C ASP A 161 1.21 21.30 28.94
N LEU A 162 0.20 20.67 28.33
CA LEU A 162 -0.64 19.69 29.02
C LEU A 162 0.15 18.44 29.45
N ALA A 163 1.11 17.98 28.65
CA ALA A 163 1.93 16.80 28.95
C ALA A 163 2.89 17.01 30.14
N ARG A 164 3.22 18.26 30.48
CA ARG A 164 4.20 18.58 31.53
C ARG A 164 3.64 18.31 32.93
N ARG A 165 4.45 17.67 33.77
CA ARG A 165 4.18 17.45 35.19
C ARG A 165 4.91 18.46 36.07
N TRP A 166 4.45 18.60 37.32
CA TRP A 166 5.08 19.45 38.33
C TRP A 166 6.51 19.01 38.69
N ASP A 167 6.82 17.73 38.55
CA ASP A 167 8.12 17.10 38.83
C ASP A 167 9.12 17.27 37.67
N GLY A 168 8.75 18.01 36.61
CA GLY A 168 9.56 18.21 35.41
C GLY A 168 9.47 17.07 34.39
N GLY A 169 8.76 15.98 34.70
CA GLY A 169 8.49 14.88 33.77
C GLY A 169 7.38 15.20 32.75
N PHE A 170 7.20 14.30 31.78
CA PHE A 170 6.12 14.40 30.79
C PHE A 170 5.32 13.11 30.67
N ILE A 171 3.99 13.24 30.73
CA ILE A 171 3.06 12.13 30.51
C ILE A 171 2.66 11.99 29.04
N HIS A 172 2.40 10.74 28.63
CA HIS A 172 1.72 10.46 27.38
C HIS A 172 0.25 10.90 27.47
N GLN A 173 -0.17 11.85 26.64
CA GLN A 173 -1.57 12.32 26.61
C GLN A 173 -2.52 11.33 25.94
N GLY A 174 -2.00 10.50 25.03
CA GLY A 174 -2.82 9.61 24.21
C GLY A 174 -3.62 10.31 23.12
N ALA A 175 -4.29 9.51 22.31
CA ALA A 175 -5.19 10.01 21.28
C ALA A 175 -6.55 10.38 21.88
N PRO A 176 -7.25 11.42 21.40
CA PRO A 176 -8.56 11.84 21.91
C PRO A 176 -9.68 10.89 21.42
N LYS A 177 -9.61 9.61 21.80
CA LYS A 177 -10.57 8.55 21.44
C LYS A 177 -10.63 7.46 22.51
N ASP A 178 -11.80 6.84 22.66
CA ASP A 178 -12.06 5.73 23.61
C ASP A 178 -11.40 4.38 23.22
N GLN A 179 -10.46 4.37 22.28
CA GLN A 179 -9.79 3.13 21.87
C GLN A 179 -8.63 2.80 22.81
N LYS A 180 -8.29 1.50 22.87
CA LYS A 180 -7.11 1.01 23.59
C LYS A 180 -5.85 1.71 23.06
N ASP A 181 -5.28 2.59 23.86
CA ASP A 181 -3.96 3.17 23.64
C ASP A 181 -2.88 2.21 24.16
N ALA A 182 -2.02 1.73 23.26
CA ALA A 182 -0.97 0.78 23.58
C ALA A 182 0.17 1.41 24.43
N TYR A 183 0.26 2.74 24.47
CA TYR A 183 1.35 3.51 25.08
C TYR A 183 0.92 4.29 26.32
N ARG A 184 -0.33 4.16 26.77
CA ARG A 184 -0.92 4.94 27.88
C ARG A 184 -0.08 5.04 29.17
N ASN A 185 0.76 4.04 29.45
CA ASN A 185 1.55 3.94 30.68
C ASN A 185 3.05 4.10 30.42
N TRP A 186 3.46 4.55 29.23
CA TRP A 186 4.87 4.78 28.94
C TRP A 186 5.32 6.11 29.53
N ASP A 187 6.52 6.14 30.11
CA ASP A 187 7.21 7.40 30.38
C ASP A 187 7.63 8.02 29.05
N THR A 188 7.25 9.28 28.83
CA THR A 188 7.54 10.02 27.60
C THR A 188 8.43 11.23 27.83
N THR A 189 9.01 11.37 29.02
CA THR A 189 9.92 12.47 29.38
C THR A 189 11.08 12.56 28.39
N GLY A 190 11.70 11.43 28.04
CA GLY A 190 12.78 11.38 27.05
C GLY A 190 12.34 11.81 25.65
N VAL A 191 11.10 11.50 25.25
CA VAL A 191 10.55 11.90 23.95
C VAL A 191 10.39 13.42 23.87
N MET A 192 9.85 14.04 24.92
CA MET A 192 9.71 15.49 24.97
C MET A 192 11.07 16.18 25.08
N ALA A 193 12.01 15.60 25.83
CA ALA A 193 13.38 16.10 25.91
C ALA A 193 14.07 16.13 24.53
N LEU A 194 13.83 15.14 23.67
CA LEU A 194 14.34 15.15 22.28
C LEU A 194 13.79 16.33 21.47
N ALA A 195 12.53 16.72 21.67
CA ALA A 195 11.93 17.89 21.02
C ALA A 195 12.53 19.20 21.53
N TYR A 196 12.72 19.36 22.84
CA TYR A 196 13.34 20.56 23.42
C TYR A 196 14.84 20.67 23.13
N ALA A 197 15.52 19.53 22.92
CA ALA A 197 16.97 19.49 22.69
C ALA A 197 17.39 19.76 21.23
N GLN A 198 16.45 20.05 20.32
CA GLN A 198 16.76 20.31 18.90
C GLN A 198 17.77 21.44 18.69
N SER A 199 17.73 22.48 19.53
CA SER A 199 18.71 23.58 19.48
C SER A 199 20.12 23.16 19.86
N LYS A 200 20.28 22.07 20.63
CA LYS A 200 21.59 21.62 21.12
C LYS A 200 22.42 20.91 20.06
N ARG A 201 21.80 20.29 19.04
CA ARG A 201 22.49 19.65 17.89
C ARG A 201 23.55 18.61 18.27
N GLN A 202 23.36 17.90 19.39
CA GLN A 202 24.37 16.97 19.93
C GLN A 202 24.29 15.56 19.33
N ILE A 203 23.10 15.11 18.91
CA ILE A 203 22.89 13.79 18.30
C ILE A 203 22.21 13.90 16.93
N TYR A 204 22.29 12.85 16.12
CA TYR A 204 21.72 12.87 14.77
C TYR A 204 20.21 13.16 14.74
N LEU A 205 19.46 12.71 15.76
CA LEU A 205 18.04 12.98 15.89
C LEU A 205 17.72 14.41 16.36
N SER A 206 18.70 15.15 16.88
CA SER A 206 18.54 16.54 17.33
C SER A 206 19.31 17.54 16.48
N GLY A 207 19.72 17.15 15.27
CA GLY A 207 20.37 18.06 14.32
C GLY A 207 21.90 18.10 14.37
N LYS A 208 22.58 17.06 14.89
CA LYS A 208 24.06 16.93 14.79
C LYS A 208 24.54 17.02 13.35
N LYS A 209 23.79 16.42 12.42
CA LYS A 209 24.00 16.63 11.00
C LYS A 209 23.27 17.90 10.59
N SER A 210 23.99 18.84 9.97
CA SER A 210 23.40 20.02 9.34
C SER A 210 22.32 19.64 8.34
N GLN A 211 21.27 20.44 8.29
CA GLN A 211 20.19 20.25 7.34
C GLN A 211 20.67 20.40 5.90
N VAL A 212 20.13 19.58 4.99
CA VAL A 212 20.40 19.66 3.54
C VAL A 212 19.31 20.39 2.77
N ILE A 213 18.29 20.89 3.46
CA ILE A 213 17.12 21.55 2.88
C ILE A 213 17.13 23.06 3.15
N PRO A 214 16.54 23.87 2.25
CA PRO A 214 16.35 25.30 2.49
C PRO A 214 15.56 25.58 3.75
N GLN A 215 15.88 26.68 4.44
CA GLN A 215 15.11 27.15 5.58
C GLN A 215 13.87 27.89 5.08
N MET A 216 12.71 27.61 5.67
CA MET A 216 11.49 28.32 5.32
C MET A 216 11.56 29.78 5.80
N SER A 217 11.02 30.67 4.96
CA SER A 217 10.67 32.02 5.42
C SER A 217 9.51 31.97 6.42
N SER A 218 9.29 33.05 7.17
CA SER A 218 8.13 33.15 8.08
C SER A 218 6.80 32.99 7.34
N SER A 219 6.64 33.65 6.19
CA SER A 219 5.42 33.53 5.37
C SER A 219 5.21 32.11 4.83
N GLU A 220 6.29 31.44 4.40
CA GLU A 220 6.20 30.08 3.90
C GLU A 220 5.82 29.09 5.00
N ALA A 221 6.42 29.22 6.19
CA ALA A 221 6.07 28.41 7.35
C ALA A 221 4.58 28.54 7.71
N GLU A 222 4.05 29.76 7.77
CA GLU A 222 2.62 30.00 8.02
C GLU A 222 1.72 29.41 6.92
N CYS A 223 2.12 29.52 5.65
CA CYS A 223 1.39 28.90 4.55
C CYS A 223 1.36 27.37 4.67
N VAL A 224 2.46 26.73 5.07
CA VAL A 224 2.53 25.27 5.24
C VAL A 224 1.69 24.81 6.44
N VAL A 225 1.78 25.48 7.59
CA VAL A 225 0.93 25.20 8.76
C VAL A 225 -0.56 25.34 8.39
N ALA A 226 -0.93 26.36 7.62
CA ALA A 226 -2.32 26.57 7.21
C ALA A 226 -2.91 25.42 6.36
N LEU A 227 -2.08 24.53 5.77
CA LEU A 227 -2.56 23.37 5.01
C LEU A 227 -3.13 22.27 5.92
N GLY A 228 -2.67 22.17 7.17
CA GLY A 228 -3.14 21.21 8.17
C GLY A 228 -4.43 21.64 8.89
N ARG A 229 -4.78 22.93 8.80
CA ARG A 229 -5.94 23.49 9.52
C ARG A 229 -7.27 22.95 9.01
N GLY A 230 -8.21 22.83 9.94
CA GLY A 230 -9.61 22.58 9.65
C GLY A 230 -9.98 21.11 9.39
N TRP A 231 -9.01 20.19 9.42
CA TRP A 231 -9.29 18.76 9.39
C TRP A 231 -9.47 18.20 10.80
N THR A 232 -10.57 17.47 11.01
CA THR A 232 -10.78 16.64 12.20
C THR A 232 -11.42 15.31 11.80
N LYS A 233 -11.32 14.28 12.63
CA LYS A 233 -12.00 13.00 12.31
C LYS A 233 -13.52 13.14 12.19
N LYS A 234 -14.11 14.06 12.96
CA LYS A 234 -15.56 14.31 13.00
C LYS A 234 -16.03 15.17 11.82
N ASN A 235 -15.32 16.25 11.52
CA ASN A 235 -15.75 17.24 10.52
C ASN A 235 -15.08 17.03 9.15
N LYS A 236 -14.05 16.18 9.08
CA LYS A 236 -13.22 15.92 7.89
C LYS A 236 -12.86 17.24 7.22
N ASP A 237 -13.30 17.43 5.98
CA ASP A 237 -12.95 18.57 5.14
C ASP A 237 -14.01 19.68 5.16
N LYS A 238 -14.89 19.73 6.18
CA LYS A 238 -15.94 20.76 6.29
C LYS A 238 -15.36 22.18 6.17
N PHE A 239 -14.17 22.41 6.71
CA PHE A 239 -13.47 23.70 6.56
C PHE A 239 -13.28 24.14 5.10
N LEU A 240 -13.10 23.21 4.16
CA LEU A 240 -12.98 23.55 2.74
C LEU A 240 -14.33 23.89 2.09
N SER A 241 -15.45 23.44 2.67
CA SER A 241 -16.78 23.78 2.16
C SER A 241 -17.10 25.27 2.26
N GLU A 242 -16.41 26.00 3.13
CA GLU A 242 -16.55 27.45 3.32
C GLU A 242 -15.68 28.27 2.34
N ARG A 243 -14.75 27.63 1.62
CA ARG A 243 -13.89 28.32 0.64
C ARG A 243 -14.63 28.61 -0.67
N SER A 244 -14.24 29.68 -1.36
CA SER A 244 -14.74 29.98 -2.71
C SER A 244 -14.22 28.97 -3.74
N ASP A 245 -14.93 28.81 -4.87
CA ASP A 245 -14.49 27.95 -5.97
C ASP A 245 -13.10 28.34 -6.48
N LYS A 246 -12.82 29.65 -6.59
CA LYS A 246 -11.50 30.16 -6.97
C LYS A 246 -10.40 29.69 -6.01
N ALA A 247 -10.66 29.71 -4.70
CA ALA A 247 -9.70 29.24 -3.71
C ALA A 247 -9.50 27.71 -3.75
N LEU A 248 -10.56 26.96 -4.05
CA LEU A 248 -10.46 25.50 -4.25
C LEU A 248 -9.68 25.15 -5.52
N VAL A 249 -9.90 25.85 -6.63
CA VAL A 249 -9.12 25.68 -7.87
C VAL A 249 -7.64 25.98 -7.61
N LEU A 250 -7.32 27.04 -6.87
CA LEU A 250 -5.93 27.31 -6.47
C LEU A 250 -5.35 26.19 -5.61
N SER A 251 -6.18 25.58 -4.75
CA SER A 251 -5.77 24.45 -3.89
C SER A 251 -5.45 23.17 -4.68
N LEU A 252 -5.98 23.01 -5.90
CA LEU A 252 -5.59 21.92 -6.81
C LEU A 252 -4.11 22.00 -7.23
N ARG A 253 -3.50 23.19 -7.16
CA ARG A 253 -2.09 23.43 -7.50
C ARG A 253 -1.15 23.26 -6.31
N SER A 254 -1.69 22.91 -5.14
CA SER A 254 -0.88 22.75 -3.92
C SER A 254 0.18 21.68 -4.10
N TRP A 255 1.40 21.89 -3.60
CA TRP A 255 2.43 20.84 -3.50
C TRP A 255 1.96 19.66 -2.62
N SER A 256 1.07 19.93 -1.66
CA SER A 256 0.56 18.94 -0.72
C SER A 256 -0.52 18.07 -1.39
N PRO A 257 -0.31 16.75 -1.53
CA PRO A 257 -1.31 15.84 -2.08
C PRO A 257 -2.60 15.80 -1.25
N VAL A 258 -2.50 15.98 0.07
CA VAL A 258 -3.65 16.01 0.98
C VAL A 258 -4.58 17.15 0.61
N MET A 259 -4.06 18.39 0.58
CA MET A 259 -4.81 19.57 0.15
C MET A 259 -5.38 19.44 -1.28
N ARG A 260 -4.60 18.93 -2.25
CA ARG A 260 -5.11 18.72 -3.62
C ARG A 260 -6.32 17.79 -3.65
N ILE A 261 -6.23 16.65 -2.96
CA ILE A 261 -7.31 15.64 -2.93
C ILE A 261 -8.54 16.17 -2.20
N ARG A 262 -8.37 16.86 -1.07
CA ARG A 262 -9.50 17.44 -0.32
C ARG A 262 -10.21 18.52 -1.14
N ALA A 263 -9.46 19.39 -1.81
CA ALA A 263 -10.02 20.41 -2.70
C ALA A 263 -10.74 19.79 -3.92
N ALA A 264 -10.14 18.77 -4.54
CA ALA A 264 -10.75 18.01 -5.63
C ALA A 264 -12.05 17.33 -5.21
N SER A 265 -12.08 16.71 -4.02
CA SER A 265 -13.27 16.10 -3.46
C SER A 265 -14.39 17.12 -3.25
N GLU A 266 -14.06 18.29 -2.68
CA GLU A 266 -15.04 19.35 -2.42
C GLU A 266 -15.60 19.94 -3.72
N LEU A 267 -14.74 20.25 -4.70
CA LEU A 267 -15.17 20.69 -6.03
C LEU A 267 -16.07 19.65 -6.70
N ALA A 268 -15.74 18.35 -6.61
CA ALA A 268 -16.57 17.30 -7.18
C ALA A 268 -17.97 17.21 -6.55
N LYS A 269 -18.11 17.51 -5.25
CA LYS A 269 -19.41 17.61 -4.56
C LYS A 269 -20.22 18.80 -5.04
N ARG A 270 -19.56 19.94 -5.29
CA ARG A 270 -20.19 21.15 -5.85
C ARG A 270 -20.69 20.95 -7.28
N ASN A 271 -20.22 19.90 -7.96
CA ASN A 271 -20.69 19.48 -9.27
C ASN A 271 -20.57 20.61 -10.32
N PRO A 272 -19.35 21.06 -10.63
CA PRO A 272 -19.14 22.14 -11.60
C PRO A 272 -19.77 21.80 -12.94
N LYS A 273 -20.58 22.71 -13.47
CA LYS A 273 -21.26 22.55 -14.76
C LYS A 273 -20.32 22.71 -15.95
N ASP A 274 -19.32 23.57 -15.82
CA ASP A 274 -18.30 23.80 -16.83
C ASP A 274 -16.98 23.17 -16.40
N LEU A 275 -16.50 22.22 -17.21
CA LEU A 275 -15.23 21.55 -16.96
C LEU A 275 -14.04 22.17 -17.71
N ARG A 276 -14.28 23.12 -18.63
CA ARG A 276 -13.22 23.72 -19.48
C ARG A 276 -12.06 24.31 -18.68
N PRO A 277 -12.28 25.09 -17.59
CA PRO A 277 -11.17 25.63 -16.81
C PRO A 277 -10.27 24.57 -16.17
N TYR A 278 -10.83 23.40 -15.83
CA TYR A 278 -10.06 22.29 -15.28
C TYR A 278 -9.31 21.54 -16.38
N LEU A 279 -9.86 21.43 -17.59
CA LEU A 279 -9.17 20.83 -18.73
C LEU A 279 -7.96 21.66 -19.17
N GLU A 280 -8.08 23.00 -19.18
CA GLU A 280 -6.95 23.90 -19.42
C GLU A 280 -5.86 23.71 -18.34
N LEU A 281 -6.28 23.55 -17.08
CA LEU A 281 -5.37 23.29 -15.98
C LEU A 281 -4.70 21.91 -16.08
N LEU A 282 -5.40 20.90 -16.61
CA LEU A 282 -4.90 19.53 -16.84
C LEU A 282 -3.83 19.47 -17.94
N ASP A 283 -3.92 20.33 -18.95
CA ASP A 283 -2.95 20.44 -20.06
C ASP A 283 -1.81 21.43 -19.76
N SER A 284 -1.79 22.04 -18.56
CA SER A 284 -0.76 23.01 -18.19
C SER A 284 0.58 22.34 -17.87
N SER A 285 1.67 23.11 -17.89
CA SER A 285 2.99 22.64 -17.45
C SER A 285 3.13 22.49 -15.92
N ASP A 286 2.08 22.83 -15.15
CA ASP A 286 2.06 22.70 -13.70
C ASP A 286 1.68 21.26 -13.33
N LEU A 287 2.68 20.46 -12.94
CA LEU A 287 2.51 19.08 -12.54
C LEU A 287 1.52 18.92 -11.39
N TYR A 288 1.57 19.81 -10.38
CA TYR A 288 0.66 19.72 -9.24
C TYR A 288 -0.77 20.02 -9.65
N ALA A 289 -0.96 21.01 -10.53
CA ALA A 289 -2.27 21.31 -11.07
C ALA A 289 -2.85 20.13 -11.87
N SER A 290 -2.03 19.51 -12.73
CA SER A 290 -2.41 18.32 -13.50
C SER A 290 -2.82 17.16 -12.59
N LEU A 291 -2.02 16.88 -11.55
CA LEU A 291 -2.34 15.88 -10.54
C LEU A 291 -3.64 16.21 -9.79
N GLY A 292 -3.82 17.46 -9.38
CA GLY A 292 -5.04 17.93 -8.70
C GLY A 292 -6.29 17.79 -9.57
N VAL A 293 -6.18 18.08 -10.86
CA VAL A 293 -7.28 17.87 -11.80
C VAL A 293 -7.55 16.39 -12.03
N CYS A 294 -6.54 15.51 -12.13
CA CYS A 294 -6.77 14.07 -12.16
C CYS A 294 -7.57 13.59 -10.93
N GLU A 295 -7.24 14.05 -9.72
CA GLU A 295 -8.02 13.74 -8.51
C GLU A 295 -9.47 14.25 -8.60
N LEU A 296 -9.69 15.44 -9.16
CA LEU A 296 -11.04 15.95 -9.43
C LEU A 296 -11.80 15.02 -10.37
N MET A 297 -11.17 14.58 -11.47
CA MET A 297 -11.81 13.66 -12.43
C MET A 297 -12.12 12.29 -11.79
N ILE A 298 -11.25 11.78 -10.92
CA ILE A 298 -11.50 10.56 -10.12
C ILE A 298 -12.77 10.72 -9.27
N HIS A 299 -12.96 11.88 -8.63
CA HIS A 299 -14.14 12.14 -7.81
C HIS A 299 -15.41 12.45 -8.62
N LEU A 300 -15.27 13.06 -9.80
CA LEU A 300 -16.39 13.32 -10.72
C LEU A 300 -16.92 12.03 -11.37
N ARG A 301 -16.05 11.03 -11.56
CA ARG A 301 -16.38 9.74 -12.21
C ARG A 301 -16.93 9.95 -13.62
N GLY A 302 -18.00 9.26 -14.02
CA GLY A 302 -18.61 9.38 -15.35
C GLY A 302 -18.97 10.81 -15.77
N ARG A 303 -19.17 11.74 -14.81
CA ARG A 303 -19.39 13.17 -15.11
C ARG A 303 -18.20 13.85 -15.80
N ALA A 304 -17.01 13.26 -15.70
CA ALA A 304 -15.78 13.75 -16.32
C ALA A 304 -15.50 13.16 -17.72
N GLN A 305 -16.49 12.58 -18.41
CA GLN A 305 -16.28 11.94 -19.72
C GLN A 305 -15.60 12.83 -20.77
N ILE A 306 -15.81 14.14 -20.72
CA ILE A 306 -15.18 15.11 -21.65
C ILE A 306 -13.65 15.16 -21.48
N ALA A 307 -13.12 14.75 -20.32
CA ALA A 307 -11.69 14.72 -20.03
C ALA A 307 -10.96 13.52 -20.65
N VAL A 308 -11.66 12.51 -21.17
CA VAL A 308 -11.05 11.25 -21.64
C VAL A 308 -9.92 11.48 -22.67
N PRO A 309 -10.07 12.33 -23.71
CA PRO A 309 -8.98 12.56 -24.66
C PRO A 309 -7.73 13.15 -24.01
N TYR A 310 -7.90 14.07 -23.05
CA TYR A 310 -6.82 14.71 -22.30
C TYR A 310 -6.09 13.69 -21.43
N LEU A 311 -6.85 12.89 -20.66
CA LEU A 311 -6.30 11.85 -19.80
C LEU A 311 -5.55 10.76 -20.59
N ILE A 312 -6.00 10.41 -21.79
CA ILE A 312 -5.29 9.45 -22.66
C ILE A 312 -3.93 10.00 -23.09
N ARG A 313 -3.80 11.30 -23.37
CA ARG A 313 -2.50 11.92 -23.68
C ARG A 313 -1.55 11.85 -22.48
N LEU A 314 -2.06 12.11 -21.28
CA LEU A 314 -1.26 12.05 -20.06
C LEU A 314 -0.69 10.66 -19.75
N LEU A 315 -1.19 9.59 -20.37
CA LEU A 315 -0.57 8.26 -20.25
C LEU A 315 0.85 8.19 -20.86
N ASP A 316 1.26 9.16 -21.69
CA ASP A 316 2.66 9.27 -22.19
C ASP A 316 3.50 10.30 -21.43
N HIS A 317 2.97 10.88 -20.35
CA HIS A 317 3.68 11.93 -19.63
C HIS A 317 4.97 11.39 -18.96
N PRO A 318 6.09 12.14 -18.93
CA PRO A 318 7.34 11.68 -18.32
C PRO A 318 7.19 11.36 -16.82
N ASP A 319 6.35 12.12 -16.10
CA ASP A 319 6.05 11.84 -14.70
C ASP A 319 5.22 10.55 -14.52
N LEU A 320 5.81 9.57 -13.85
CA LEU A 320 5.20 8.26 -13.58
C LEU A 320 3.92 8.37 -12.74
N TRP A 321 3.85 9.32 -11.80
CA TRP A 321 2.67 9.44 -10.93
C TRP A 321 1.48 10.05 -11.65
N LEU A 322 1.71 11.02 -12.53
CA LEU A 322 0.67 11.60 -13.36
C LEU A 322 0.09 10.57 -14.32
N ARG A 323 0.92 9.69 -14.90
CA ARG A 323 0.44 8.54 -15.70
C ARG A 323 -0.49 7.63 -14.91
N ILE A 324 -0.10 7.29 -13.67
CA ILE A 324 -0.92 6.49 -12.75
C ILE A 324 -2.24 7.20 -12.44
N LYS A 325 -2.21 8.50 -12.15
CA LYS A 325 -3.41 9.27 -11.81
C LYS A 325 -4.34 9.50 -12.99
N ALA A 326 -3.80 9.63 -14.19
CA ALA A 326 -4.59 9.62 -15.41
C ALA A 326 -5.27 8.26 -15.63
N ALA A 327 -4.56 7.15 -15.40
CA ALA A 327 -5.14 5.80 -15.43
C ALA A 327 -6.25 5.59 -14.38
N ASP A 328 -6.05 6.04 -13.14
CA ASP A 328 -7.08 6.01 -12.09
C ASP A 328 -8.31 6.83 -12.49
N ALA A 329 -8.12 8.03 -13.05
CA ALA A 329 -9.21 8.88 -13.53
C ALA A 329 -9.99 8.23 -14.67
N LEU A 330 -9.29 7.63 -15.65
CA LEU A 330 -9.92 6.89 -16.75
C LEU A 330 -10.75 5.72 -16.24
N ALA A 331 -10.24 4.95 -15.27
CA ALA A 331 -10.96 3.86 -14.63
C ALA A 331 -12.19 4.35 -13.85
N ALA A 332 -12.08 5.48 -13.14
CA ALA A 332 -13.19 6.08 -12.41
C ALA A 332 -14.30 6.63 -13.33
N ILE A 333 -13.95 7.13 -14.52
CA ILE A 333 -14.90 7.51 -15.58
C ILE A 333 -15.64 6.27 -16.12
N GLY A 334 -14.95 5.13 -16.23
CA GLY A 334 -15.53 3.86 -16.62
C GLY A 334 -15.66 3.67 -18.13
N GLN A 335 -16.81 3.18 -18.61
CA GLN A 335 -16.96 2.67 -19.98
C GLN A 335 -16.62 3.69 -21.08
N ALA A 336 -16.85 4.99 -20.85
CA ALA A 336 -16.48 6.05 -21.80
C ALA A 336 -14.96 6.11 -22.07
N SER A 337 -14.14 5.57 -21.16
CA SER A 337 -12.69 5.50 -21.25
C SER A 337 -12.16 4.21 -21.88
N ILE A 338 -13.01 3.29 -22.36
CA ILE A 338 -12.55 1.96 -22.83
C ILE A 338 -11.50 2.04 -23.94
N LYS A 339 -11.53 3.10 -24.77
CA LYS A 339 -10.54 3.37 -25.81
C LYS A 339 -9.11 3.61 -25.28
N ALA A 340 -8.93 3.81 -23.98
CA ALA A 340 -7.63 3.93 -23.34
C ALA A 340 -6.96 2.56 -23.08
N VAL A 341 -7.74 1.46 -23.08
CA VAL A 341 -7.25 0.13 -22.69
C VAL A 341 -6.02 -0.32 -23.49
N PRO A 342 -5.96 -0.22 -24.83
CA PRO A 342 -4.78 -0.67 -25.57
C PRO A 342 -3.50 0.03 -25.13
N LYS A 343 -3.60 1.33 -24.81
CA LYS A 343 -2.46 2.13 -24.33
C LYS A 343 -2.07 1.76 -22.91
N MET A 344 -3.04 1.58 -22.03
CA MET A 344 -2.80 1.14 -20.65
C MET A 344 -2.18 -0.26 -20.58
N LEU A 345 -2.55 -1.19 -21.47
CA LEU A 345 -1.94 -2.52 -21.57
C LEU A 345 -0.49 -2.45 -22.06
N LYS A 346 -0.17 -1.56 -23.02
CA LYS A 346 1.22 -1.30 -23.42
C LYS A 346 2.05 -0.74 -22.26
N MET A 347 1.51 0.28 -21.57
CA MET A 347 2.14 0.88 -20.39
C MET A 347 2.34 -0.12 -19.25
N PHE A 348 1.46 -1.11 -19.12
CA PHE A 348 1.56 -2.19 -18.12
C PHE A 348 2.85 -3.02 -18.26
N ALA A 349 3.37 -3.13 -19.49
CA ALA A 349 4.58 -3.90 -19.78
C ALA A 349 5.87 -3.10 -19.63
N GLU A 350 5.78 -1.79 -19.34
CA GLU A 350 6.95 -0.94 -19.12
C GLU A 350 7.63 -1.26 -17.79
N THR A 351 8.95 -1.20 -17.79
CA THR A 351 9.78 -1.27 -16.60
C THR A 351 10.64 -0.01 -16.53
N SER A 352 10.93 0.44 -15.30
CA SER A 352 11.84 1.55 -15.06
C SER A 352 12.74 1.20 -13.88
N PRO A 353 14.05 1.49 -13.95
CA PRO A 353 14.94 1.38 -12.79
C PRO A 353 14.50 2.23 -11.59
N GLU A 354 13.78 3.33 -11.85
CA GLU A 354 13.23 4.24 -10.83
C GLU A 354 11.92 3.71 -10.22
N ASP A 355 11.31 2.67 -10.80
CA ASP A 355 10.16 2.02 -10.21
C ASP A 355 10.65 0.94 -9.23
N PRO A 356 10.52 1.17 -7.89
CA PRO A 356 11.22 0.34 -6.90
C PRO A 356 10.74 -1.12 -6.86
N ARG A 357 9.53 -1.41 -7.36
CA ARG A 357 8.92 -2.76 -7.28
C ARG A 357 7.70 -2.94 -8.19
N GLY A 358 7.74 -2.37 -9.39
CA GLY A 358 6.63 -2.45 -10.34
C GLY A 358 5.36 -1.74 -9.86
N MET A 359 5.51 -0.57 -9.25
CA MET A 359 4.44 0.34 -8.82
C MET A 359 3.55 0.76 -9.99
N LEU A 360 4.10 1.10 -11.16
CA LEU A 360 3.28 1.45 -12.33
C LEU A 360 2.32 0.30 -12.67
N GLN A 361 2.88 -0.90 -12.82
CA GLN A 361 2.14 -2.13 -13.06
C GLN A 361 1.12 -2.41 -11.95
N ARG A 362 1.51 -2.22 -10.69
CA ARG A 362 0.65 -2.40 -9.51
C ARG A 362 -0.60 -1.51 -9.56
N TYR A 363 -0.44 -0.22 -9.84
CA TYR A 363 -1.59 0.69 -9.93
C TYR A 363 -2.43 0.42 -11.18
N LEU A 364 -1.81 0.04 -12.30
CA LEU A 364 -2.55 -0.39 -13.47
C LEU A 364 -3.35 -1.67 -13.24
N CYS A 365 -2.90 -2.59 -12.38
CA CYS A 365 -3.73 -3.72 -11.96
C CYS A 365 -5.05 -3.26 -11.34
N PHE A 366 -5.04 -2.16 -10.58
CA PHE A 366 -6.24 -1.59 -9.97
C PHE A 366 -7.13 -0.90 -11.01
N ALA A 367 -6.53 -0.10 -11.89
CA ALA A 367 -7.25 0.66 -12.92
C ALA A 367 -7.84 -0.23 -14.04
N LEU A 368 -7.17 -1.34 -14.38
CA LEU A 368 -7.62 -2.27 -15.42
C LEU A 368 -8.46 -3.41 -14.83
N PHE A 369 -7.95 -4.14 -13.84
CA PHE A 369 -8.49 -5.47 -13.51
C PHE A 369 -9.30 -5.50 -12.20
N SER A 370 -9.43 -4.39 -11.47
CA SER A 370 -10.32 -4.38 -10.30
C SER A 370 -11.75 -4.76 -10.69
N ARG A 371 -12.30 -5.85 -10.12
CA ARG A 371 -13.64 -6.35 -10.45
C ARG A 371 -14.75 -5.31 -10.40
N ARG A 372 -14.65 -4.33 -9.48
CA ARG A 372 -15.69 -3.32 -9.26
C ARG A 372 -15.49 -2.05 -10.08
N THR A 373 -14.24 -1.63 -10.23
CA THR A 373 -13.88 -0.28 -10.68
C THR A 373 -12.92 -0.26 -11.87
N GLY A 374 -12.32 -1.40 -12.22
CA GLY A 374 -11.38 -1.50 -13.32
C GLY A 374 -12.10 -1.58 -14.66
N LEU A 375 -11.49 -1.02 -15.69
CA LEU A 375 -12.06 -0.98 -17.06
C LEU A 375 -12.32 -2.37 -17.64
N LEU A 376 -11.55 -3.37 -17.21
CA LEU A 376 -11.60 -4.77 -17.66
C LEU A 376 -12.11 -5.72 -16.58
N GLY A 377 -12.58 -5.19 -15.43
CA GLY A 377 -12.98 -6.01 -14.29
C GLY A 377 -14.29 -6.79 -14.48
N LYS A 378 -15.13 -6.38 -15.43
CA LYS A 378 -16.47 -6.96 -15.69
C LYS A 378 -16.67 -7.48 -17.12
N SER A 379 -15.78 -7.12 -18.04
CA SER A 379 -15.89 -7.51 -19.45
C SER A 379 -14.54 -7.34 -20.13
N LEU A 380 -14.23 -8.26 -21.05
CA LEU A 380 -13.04 -8.23 -21.91
C LEU A 380 -13.39 -8.03 -23.38
N LYS A 381 -14.64 -7.63 -23.68
CA LYS A 381 -15.12 -7.46 -25.06
C LYS A 381 -14.30 -6.41 -25.81
N GLY A 382 -13.78 -6.79 -26.97
CA GLY A 382 -13.02 -5.90 -27.85
C GLY A 382 -11.58 -5.63 -27.39
N VAL A 383 -11.09 -6.34 -26.37
CA VAL A 383 -9.70 -6.27 -25.92
C VAL A 383 -8.84 -7.20 -26.78
N ASP A 384 -7.66 -6.73 -27.19
CA ASP A 384 -6.68 -7.59 -27.84
C ASP A 384 -6.20 -8.67 -26.86
N LYS A 385 -6.48 -9.93 -27.20
CA LYS A 385 -6.21 -11.08 -26.32
C LYS A 385 -4.72 -11.30 -26.10
N LYS A 386 -3.88 -11.04 -27.09
CA LYS A 386 -2.43 -11.23 -26.98
C LYS A 386 -1.83 -10.24 -25.99
N GLU A 387 -2.19 -8.97 -26.11
CA GLU A 387 -1.75 -7.92 -25.19
C GLU A 387 -2.32 -8.14 -23.78
N LEU A 388 -3.58 -8.57 -23.66
CA LEU A 388 -4.19 -8.94 -22.38
C LEU A 388 -3.41 -10.06 -21.68
N LEU A 389 -3.19 -11.19 -22.36
CA LEU A 389 -2.52 -12.35 -21.77
C LEU A 389 -1.07 -12.02 -21.39
N LYS A 390 -0.37 -11.23 -22.21
CA LYS A 390 0.96 -10.71 -21.87
C LYS A 390 0.93 -9.86 -20.60
N ALA A 391 -0.03 -8.94 -20.47
CA ALA A 391 -0.18 -8.14 -19.27
C ALA A 391 -0.49 -9.01 -18.04
N VAL A 392 -1.37 -10.02 -18.17
CA VAL A 392 -1.67 -10.94 -17.07
C VAL A 392 -0.42 -11.71 -16.64
N GLN A 393 0.35 -12.29 -17.56
CA GLN A 393 1.60 -12.99 -17.24
C GLN A 393 2.58 -12.12 -16.46
N LEU A 394 2.75 -10.85 -16.88
CA LEU A 394 3.62 -9.90 -16.18
C LEU A 394 3.05 -9.54 -14.79
N GLY A 395 1.75 -9.28 -14.70
CA GLY A 395 1.09 -8.88 -13.46
C GLY A 395 1.08 -9.98 -12.41
N LEU A 396 1.06 -11.26 -12.81
CA LEU A 396 1.15 -12.40 -11.92
C LEU A 396 2.47 -12.45 -11.14
N LYS A 397 3.50 -11.75 -11.62
CA LYS A 397 4.82 -11.63 -10.98
C LYS A 397 4.98 -10.38 -10.12
N ASN A 398 4.00 -9.46 -10.10
CA ASN A 398 4.09 -8.20 -9.36
C ASN A 398 4.39 -8.40 -7.87
N ASP A 399 5.16 -7.52 -7.24
CA ASP A 399 5.53 -7.71 -5.83
C ASP A 399 4.40 -7.47 -4.83
N ASP A 400 3.23 -6.97 -5.25
CA ASP A 400 2.04 -6.76 -4.43
C ASP A 400 0.99 -7.87 -4.67
N GLY A 401 0.68 -8.64 -3.63
CA GLY A 401 -0.36 -9.67 -3.68
C GLY A 401 -1.77 -9.14 -3.99
N ARG A 402 -2.07 -7.88 -3.64
CA ARG A 402 -3.33 -7.21 -3.98
C ARG A 402 -3.39 -6.90 -5.47
N ALA A 403 -2.29 -6.47 -6.08
CA ALA A 403 -2.22 -6.25 -7.52
C ALA A 403 -2.46 -7.58 -8.26
N ARG A 404 -1.75 -8.64 -7.87
CA ARG A 404 -1.98 -9.99 -8.42
C ARG A 404 -3.43 -10.43 -8.27
N SER A 405 -4.05 -10.19 -7.11
CA SER A 405 -5.43 -10.60 -6.83
C SER A 405 -6.47 -10.00 -7.77
N ASN A 406 -6.25 -8.79 -8.30
CA ASN A 406 -7.20 -8.19 -9.26
C ASN A 406 -7.22 -8.92 -10.60
N LEU A 407 -6.12 -9.58 -11.00
CA LEU A 407 -6.07 -10.38 -12.23
C LEU A 407 -7.03 -11.58 -12.21
N GLY A 408 -7.51 -11.98 -11.04
CA GLY A 408 -8.55 -12.99 -10.91
C GLY A 408 -9.84 -12.62 -11.65
N SER A 409 -10.12 -11.32 -11.90
CA SER A 409 -11.26 -10.91 -12.73
C SER A 409 -11.13 -11.39 -14.17
N VAL A 410 -9.91 -11.56 -14.69
CA VAL A 410 -9.70 -12.04 -16.06
C VAL A 410 -10.20 -13.47 -16.18
N TYR A 411 -9.90 -14.33 -15.19
CA TYR A 411 -10.34 -15.72 -15.17
C TYR A 411 -11.85 -15.88 -15.14
N GLU A 412 -12.58 -14.87 -14.64
CA GLU A 412 -14.04 -14.86 -14.59
C GLU A 412 -14.69 -14.40 -15.89
N ASN A 413 -13.94 -13.76 -16.80
CA ASN A 413 -14.48 -13.07 -17.97
C ASN A 413 -13.86 -13.54 -19.30
N ILE A 414 -12.91 -14.49 -19.27
CA ILE A 414 -12.25 -15.06 -20.45
C ILE A 414 -12.57 -16.56 -20.55
N GLU A 415 -12.61 -17.08 -21.77
CA GLU A 415 -12.80 -18.51 -21.97
C GLU A 415 -11.54 -19.28 -21.57
N PHE A 416 -11.73 -20.46 -20.96
CA PHE A 416 -10.62 -21.29 -20.48
C PHE A 416 -9.61 -21.67 -21.56
N GLU A 417 -10.10 -21.91 -22.78
CA GLU A 417 -9.27 -22.26 -23.93
C GLU A 417 -8.22 -21.18 -24.23
N GLU A 418 -8.55 -19.91 -23.95
CA GLU A 418 -7.67 -18.78 -24.20
C GLU A 418 -6.61 -18.59 -23.11
N LEU A 419 -6.83 -19.17 -21.93
CA LEU A 419 -5.88 -19.12 -20.82
C LEU A 419 -4.78 -20.17 -20.92
N LYS A 420 -4.94 -21.17 -21.79
CA LYS A 420 -3.98 -22.26 -22.03
C LYS A 420 -2.52 -21.78 -22.14
N PRO A 421 -2.19 -20.76 -22.95
CA PRO A 421 -0.81 -20.28 -23.10
C PRO A 421 -0.18 -19.70 -21.83
N ILE A 422 -1.01 -19.36 -20.84
CA ILE A 422 -0.55 -18.73 -19.59
C ILE A 422 -0.77 -19.61 -18.36
N LEU A 423 -1.29 -20.84 -18.52
CA LEU A 423 -1.49 -21.79 -17.43
C LEU A 423 -0.22 -22.02 -16.58
N PRO A 424 1.00 -22.14 -17.15
CA PRO A 424 2.22 -22.26 -16.34
C PRO A 424 2.44 -21.06 -15.40
N ALA A 425 2.18 -19.84 -15.87
CA ALA A 425 2.30 -18.64 -15.04
C ALA A 425 1.21 -18.56 -13.97
N ILE A 426 0.00 -19.06 -14.27
CA ILE A 426 -1.09 -19.15 -13.28
C ILE A 426 -0.70 -20.14 -12.17
N ILE A 427 -0.14 -21.30 -12.54
CA ILE A 427 0.34 -22.31 -11.58
C ILE A 427 1.46 -21.74 -10.71
N GLU A 428 2.46 -21.08 -11.33
CA GLU A 428 3.54 -20.41 -10.59
C GLU A 428 2.98 -19.39 -9.58
N ALA A 429 1.94 -18.63 -9.93
CA ALA A 429 1.29 -17.68 -9.04
C ALA A 429 0.44 -18.34 -7.93
N ILE A 430 -0.06 -19.55 -8.16
CA ILE A 430 -0.71 -20.38 -7.13
C ILE A 430 0.32 -20.86 -6.12
N GLU A 431 1.51 -21.27 -6.57
CA GLU A 431 2.55 -21.83 -5.70
C GLU A 431 3.32 -20.73 -4.97
N THR A 432 3.72 -19.70 -5.69
CA THR A 432 4.63 -18.64 -5.24
C THR A 432 3.88 -17.37 -4.87
N PRO A 433 3.74 -17.05 -3.58
CA PRO A 433 3.08 -15.83 -3.12
C PRO A 433 3.96 -14.61 -3.43
N ALA A 434 3.35 -13.42 -3.45
CA ALA A 434 4.10 -12.17 -3.54
C ALA A 434 5.06 -11.98 -2.34
N PRO A 435 6.25 -11.40 -2.55
CA PRO A 435 7.27 -11.23 -1.50
C PRO A 435 6.85 -10.23 -0.40
N SER A 436 5.85 -9.37 -0.64
CA SER A 436 5.40 -8.33 0.30
C SER A 436 4.61 -8.81 1.52
N GLY A 437 4.43 -10.14 1.64
CA GLY A 437 3.88 -10.80 2.82
C GLY A 437 2.57 -11.53 2.56
N ILE A 438 1.89 -11.93 3.64
CA ILE A 438 0.72 -12.84 3.53
C ILE A 438 -0.62 -12.11 3.41
N MET A 439 -0.65 -10.78 3.65
CA MET A 439 -1.87 -9.97 3.77
C MET A 439 -2.82 -10.19 2.60
N PHE A 440 -2.29 -10.15 1.38
CA PHE A 440 -3.02 -10.28 0.13
C PHE A 440 -2.57 -11.49 -0.70
N ALA A 441 -1.94 -12.47 -0.06
CA ALA A 441 -1.36 -13.61 -0.76
C ALA A 441 -2.42 -14.62 -1.27
N ASP A 442 -3.65 -14.59 -0.77
CA ASP A 442 -4.66 -15.62 -1.06
C ASP A 442 -5.47 -15.38 -2.33
N GLY A 443 -5.75 -14.13 -2.70
CA GLY A 443 -6.74 -13.82 -3.74
C GLY A 443 -6.44 -14.50 -5.07
N ILE A 444 -5.28 -14.21 -5.67
CA ILE A 444 -4.90 -14.80 -6.96
C ILE A 444 -4.72 -16.32 -6.90
N ARG A 445 -4.20 -16.85 -5.78
CA ARG A 445 -4.02 -18.29 -5.58
C ARG A 445 -5.36 -19.01 -5.60
N THR A 446 -6.33 -18.51 -4.84
CA THR A 446 -7.68 -19.09 -4.83
C THR A 446 -8.40 -18.94 -6.16
N ALA A 447 -8.20 -17.84 -6.89
CA ALA A 447 -8.75 -17.66 -8.22
C ALA A 447 -8.17 -18.68 -9.22
N GLY A 448 -6.86 -18.91 -9.17
CA GLY A 448 -6.19 -19.93 -9.98
C GLY A 448 -6.65 -21.35 -9.64
N LEU A 449 -6.72 -21.70 -8.35
CA LEU A 449 -7.23 -23.02 -7.92
C LEU A 449 -8.66 -23.25 -8.38
N LYS A 450 -9.53 -22.24 -8.24
CA LYS A 450 -10.90 -22.31 -8.74
C LYS A 450 -10.92 -22.59 -10.25
N LEU A 451 -10.15 -21.84 -11.03
CA LEU A 451 -10.03 -22.03 -12.48
C LEU A 451 -9.63 -23.47 -12.83
N LEU A 452 -8.52 -23.96 -12.26
CA LEU A 452 -8.02 -25.30 -12.57
C LEU A 452 -9.02 -26.39 -12.19
N CYS A 453 -9.66 -26.28 -11.02
CA CYS A 453 -10.60 -27.29 -10.51
C CYS A 453 -11.96 -27.27 -11.22
N THR A 454 -12.44 -26.10 -11.64
CA THR A 454 -13.63 -25.98 -12.48
C THR A 454 -13.43 -26.67 -13.83
N HIS A 455 -12.24 -26.55 -14.43
CA HIS A 455 -11.96 -27.12 -15.76
C HIS A 455 -11.30 -28.52 -15.74
N LYS A 456 -11.16 -29.13 -14.55
CA LYS A 456 -10.59 -30.47 -14.33
C LYS A 456 -9.16 -30.61 -14.87
N VAL A 457 -8.32 -29.60 -14.63
CA VAL A 457 -6.88 -29.69 -14.94
C VAL A 457 -6.21 -30.59 -13.91
N ASP A 458 -5.49 -31.61 -14.37
CA ASP A 458 -4.93 -32.69 -13.54
C ASP A 458 -4.13 -32.21 -12.32
N VAL A 459 -3.30 -31.18 -12.48
CA VAL A 459 -2.49 -30.60 -11.39
C VAL A 459 -3.30 -29.87 -10.33
N GLY A 460 -4.52 -29.41 -10.65
CA GLY A 460 -5.34 -28.58 -9.77
C GLY A 460 -5.71 -29.25 -8.45
N LEU A 461 -5.91 -30.57 -8.47
CA LEU A 461 -6.20 -31.36 -7.27
C LEU A 461 -5.03 -31.34 -6.27
N GLY A 462 -3.81 -31.62 -6.73
CA GLY A 462 -2.62 -31.60 -5.87
C GLY A 462 -2.35 -30.23 -5.29
N LEU A 463 -2.38 -29.19 -6.14
CA LEU A 463 -2.21 -27.80 -5.72
C LEU A 463 -3.26 -27.37 -4.68
N THR A 464 -4.50 -27.86 -4.80
CA THR A 464 -5.55 -27.57 -3.82
C THR A 464 -5.24 -28.22 -2.47
N VAL A 465 -4.84 -29.50 -2.46
CA VAL A 465 -4.48 -30.23 -1.23
C VAL A 465 -3.30 -29.56 -0.53
N ASP A 466 -2.25 -29.21 -1.28
CA ASP A 466 -1.09 -28.49 -0.74
C ASP A 466 -1.47 -27.11 -0.17
N TYR A 467 -2.36 -26.39 -0.84
CA TYR A 467 -2.81 -25.09 -0.37
C TYR A 467 -3.72 -25.17 0.86
N ILE A 468 -4.48 -26.26 1.07
CA ILE A 468 -5.25 -26.44 2.31
C ILE A 468 -4.32 -26.38 3.53
N LYS A 469 -3.15 -27.03 3.46
CA LYS A 469 -2.12 -27.00 4.50
C LYS A 469 -1.48 -25.62 4.63
N ASN A 470 -1.09 -25.03 3.51
CA ASN A 470 -0.20 -23.86 3.47
C ASN A 470 -0.91 -22.50 3.36
N GLN A 471 -2.25 -22.48 3.38
CA GLN A 471 -3.03 -21.24 3.29
C GLN A 471 -2.75 -20.29 4.46
N LYS A 472 -2.93 -18.98 4.23
CA LYS A 472 -2.87 -18.01 5.34
C LYS A 472 -3.99 -18.29 6.34
N LYS A 473 -3.64 -18.26 7.64
CA LYS A 473 -4.54 -18.52 8.78
C LYS A 473 -5.74 -17.57 8.83
N HIS A 474 -5.55 -16.29 8.51
CA HIS A 474 -6.64 -15.33 8.51
C HIS A 474 -7.71 -15.71 7.46
N GLY A 475 -8.91 -16.04 7.96
CA GLY A 475 -10.04 -16.48 7.16
C GLY A 475 -9.98 -17.93 6.67
N SER A 476 -9.00 -18.73 7.11
CA SER A 476 -8.82 -20.11 6.62
C SER A 476 -10.01 -21.03 6.92
N GLN A 477 -10.70 -20.81 8.03
CA GLN A 477 -11.91 -21.57 8.42
C GLN A 477 -13.09 -21.36 7.47
N LYS A 478 -13.11 -20.24 6.74
CA LYS A 478 -14.11 -19.99 5.69
C LYS A 478 -13.59 -20.48 4.34
N ARG A 479 -12.32 -20.22 4.04
CA ARG A 479 -11.68 -20.57 2.76
C ARG A 479 -11.64 -22.08 2.54
N ILE A 480 -11.33 -22.87 3.59
CA ILE A 480 -11.23 -24.33 3.48
C ILE A 480 -12.51 -24.97 2.94
N LYS A 481 -13.69 -24.39 3.24
CA LYS A 481 -14.98 -24.92 2.75
C LYS A 481 -15.07 -24.90 1.24
N GLU A 482 -14.50 -23.89 0.59
CA GLU A 482 -14.42 -23.84 -0.87
C GLU A 482 -13.35 -24.78 -1.42
N LEU A 483 -12.19 -24.88 -0.75
CA LEU A 483 -11.12 -25.80 -1.15
C LEU A 483 -11.56 -27.27 -1.07
N ILE A 484 -12.34 -27.63 -0.06
CA ILE A 484 -12.95 -28.95 0.08
C ILE A 484 -13.84 -29.28 -1.10
N LYS A 485 -14.69 -28.33 -1.55
CA LYS A 485 -15.51 -28.52 -2.75
C LYS A 485 -14.66 -28.77 -3.99
N TYR A 486 -13.51 -28.10 -4.10
CA TYR A 486 -12.60 -28.30 -5.22
C TYR A 486 -12.01 -29.72 -5.20
N VAL A 487 -11.54 -30.21 -4.06
CA VAL A 487 -11.03 -31.59 -3.93
C VAL A 487 -12.12 -32.62 -4.22
N ASP A 488 -13.31 -32.45 -3.61
CA ASP A 488 -14.46 -33.35 -3.77
C ASP A 488 -14.89 -33.49 -5.25
N SER A 489 -14.78 -32.38 -6.00
CA SER A 489 -15.14 -32.35 -7.42
C SER A 489 -14.26 -33.19 -8.35
N TYR A 490 -13.18 -33.80 -7.85
CA TYR A 490 -12.35 -34.76 -8.61
C TYR A 490 -12.74 -36.22 -8.36
N GLY A 491 -13.71 -36.49 -7.48
CA GLY A 491 -14.24 -37.83 -7.22
C GLY A 491 -13.15 -38.83 -6.81
N ALA A 492 -13.15 -40.00 -7.44
CA ALA A 492 -12.23 -41.10 -7.18
C ALA A 492 -10.75 -40.72 -7.38
N HIS A 493 -10.43 -39.72 -8.22
CA HIS A 493 -9.05 -39.23 -8.37
C HIS A 493 -8.49 -38.63 -7.07
N ALA A 494 -9.35 -38.15 -6.17
CA ALA A 494 -8.94 -37.60 -4.88
C ALA A 494 -8.48 -38.69 -3.88
N LYS A 495 -8.80 -39.98 -4.13
CA LYS A 495 -8.39 -41.10 -3.26
C LYS A 495 -6.88 -41.16 -3.06
N LYS A 496 -6.10 -40.80 -4.09
CA LYS A 496 -4.63 -40.80 -4.01
C LYS A 496 -4.05 -39.79 -3.01
N TYR A 497 -4.83 -38.79 -2.59
CA TYR A 497 -4.43 -37.76 -1.63
C TYR A 497 -4.98 -38.00 -0.22
N ILE A 498 -5.64 -39.15 0.06
CA ILE A 498 -6.18 -39.44 1.39
C ILE A 498 -5.09 -39.37 2.46
N ALA A 499 -3.90 -39.92 2.19
CA ALA A 499 -2.76 -39.84 3.13
C ALA A 499 -2.38 -38.38 3.43
N ASN A 500 -2.22 -37.55 2.39
CA ASN A 500 -1.93 -36.12 2.57
C ASN A 500 -3.02 -35.40 3.38
N LEU A 501 -4.29 -35.72 3.14
CA LEU A 501 -5.41 -35.13 3.88
C LEU A 501 -5.41 -35.57 5.36
N GLN A 502 -5.00 -36.82 5.66
CA GLN A 502 -4.81 -37.31 7.02
C GLN A 502 -3.68 -36.55 7.74
N ASP A 503 -2.55 -36.31 7.06
CA ASP A 503 -1.46 -35.51 7.62
C ASP A 503 -1.89 -34.06 7.91
N ILE A 504 -2.75 -33.49 7.06
CA ILE A 504 -3.28 -32.14 7.26
C ILE A 504 -4.27 -32.09 8.44
N ILE A 505 -5.07 -33.15 8.63
CA ILE A 505 -5.94 -33.31 9.79
C ILE A 505 -5.10 -33.29 11.06
N GLU A 506 -4.03 -34.11 11.11
CA GLU A 506 -3.11 -34.17 12.26
C GLU A 506 -2.52 -32.78 12.57
N TYR A 507 -2.06 -32.07 11.55
CA TYR A 507 -1.56 -30.70 11.70
C TYR A 507 -2.63 -29.76 12.30
N PHE A 508 -3.88 -29.81 11.83
CA PHE A 508 -4.94 -28.96 12.37
C PHE A 508 -5.37 -29.37 13.79
N GLU A 509 -5.27 -30.63 14.17
CA GLU A 509 -5.63 -31.07 15.51
C GLU A 509 -4.55 -30.73 16.54
N ASN A 510 -3.27 -30.82 16.14
CA ASN A 510 -2.17 -30.87 17.08
C ASN A 510 -1.07 -29.82 16.88
N GLU A 511 -0.87 -29.29 15.67
CA GLU A 511 0.31 -28.48 15.34
C GLU A 511 0.00 -27.01 14.96
N GLU A 512 -1.25 -26.65 14.65
CA GLU A 512 -1.58 -25.29 14.20
C GLU A 512 -1.52 -24.25 15.33
N GLU A 513 -0.39 -23.55 15.42
CA GLU A 513 -0.20 -22.47 16.39
C GLU A 513 -0.86 -21.14 16.00
N GLY A 514 -1.14 -20.26 16.97
CA GLY A 514 -1.56 -18.87 16.68
C GLY A 514 -2.90 -18.75 15.94
N PHE A 515 -3.75 -19.78 16.00
CA PHE A 515 -5.12 -19.79 15.49
C PHE A 515 -6.07 -20.38 16.54
N PRO A 516 -7.35 -19.99 16.62
CA PRO A 516 -8.27 -20.52 17.63
C PRO A 516 -8.46 -22.05 17.49
N LYS A 517 -8.07 -22.81 18.52
CA LYS A 517 -8.08 -24.29 18.51
C LYS A 517 -9.42 -24.91 18.07
N HIS A 518 -10.54 -24.35 18.52
CA HIS A 518 -11.87 -24.87 18.13
C HIS A 518 -12.13 -24.73 16.61
N LEU A 519 -11.61 -23.67 15.98
CA LEU A 519 -11.69 -23.50 14.52
C LEU A 519 -10.73 -24.47 13.80
N SER A 520 -9.55 -24.74 14.36
CA SER A 520 -8.64 -25.76 13.81
C SER A 520 -9.27 -27.14 13.82
N LYS A 521 -9.87 -27.55 14.95
CA LYS A 521 -10.64 -28.79 15.06
C LYS A 521 -11.82 -28.86 14.08
N GLN A 522 -12.54 -27.75 13.86
CA GLN A 522 -13.59 -27.71 12.84
C GLN A 522 -13.02 -27.99 11.44
N LYS A 523 -11.88 -27.39 11.07
CA LYS A 523 -11.23 -27.66 9.78
C LYS A 523 -10.83 -29.13 9.65
N ALA A 524 -10.29 -29.72 10.72
CA ALA A 524 -9.96 -31.14 10.75
C ALA A 524 -11.20 -32.03 10.55
N GLN A 525 -12.31 -31.71 11.22
CA GLN A 525 -13.57 -32.42 11.03
C GLN A 525 -14.10 -32.29 9.60
N ASP A 526 -14.07 -31.08 9.02
CA ASP A 526 -14.51 -30.86 7.63
C ASP A 526 -13.70 -31.74 6.64
N LEU A 527 -12.40 -31.98 6.92
CA LEU A 527 -11.55 -32.88 6.12
C LEU A 527 -11.82 -34.37 6.38
N LYS A 528 -12.13 -34.78 7.62
CA LYS A 528 -12.57 -36.16 7.93
C LYS A 528 -13.83 -36.51 7.14
N ASP A 529 -14.79 -35.59 7.12
CA ASP A 529 -16.03 -35.76 6.37
C ASP A 529 -15.77 -35.83 4.86
N LEU A 530 -14.82 -35.05 4.35
CA LEU A 530 -14.39 -35.11 2.94
C LEU A 530 -13.76 -36.48 2.60
N ILE A 531 -12.87 -37.00 3.44
CA ILE A 531 -12.24 -38.32 3.21
C ILE A 531 -13.29 -39.42 3.08
N GLU A 532 -14.31 -39.41 3.94
CA GLU A 532 -15.40 -40.40 3.88
C GLU A 532 -16.22 -40.30 2.58
N ARG A 533 -16.45 -39.07 2.07
CA ARG A 533 -17.07 -38.88 0.74
C ARG A 533 -16.18 -39.40 -0.39
N ILE A 534 -14.89 -39.06 -0.37
CA ILE A 534 -13.93 -39.48 -1.40
C ILE A 534 -13.79 -41.01 -1.45
N LYS A 535 -13.70 -41.69 -0.29
CA LYS A 535 -13.60 -43.17 -0.23
C LYS A 535 -14.77 -43.84 -0.92
N LYS A 536 -15.98 -43.32 -0.73
CA LYS A 536 -17.23 -43.84 -1.30
C LYS A 536 -17.47 -43.39 -2.75
N SER A 537 -16.71 -42.42 -3.24
CA SER A 537 -16.89 -41.89 -4.59
C SER A 537 -16.40 -42.86 -5.65
N ASN A 538 -17.27 -43.16 -6.62
CA ASN A 538 -16.95 -43.87 -7.85
C ASN A 538 -16.93 -42.93 -9.07
N ASP A 539 -17.26 -41.65 -8.87
CA ASP A 539 -17.22 -40.65 -9.94
C ASP A 539 -15.77 -40.41 -10.37
N SER A 540 -15.50 -40.48 -11.67
CA SER A 540 -14.16 -40.36 -12.23
C SER A 540 -14.19 -39.38 -13.40
N PRO A 541 -14.29 -38.06 -13.12
CA PRO A 541 -14.39 -37.06 -14.17
C PRO A 541 -13.17 -37.10 -15.09
N SER A 542 -13.37 -36.79 -16.37
CA SER A 542 -12.29 -36.67 -17.34
C SER A 542 -11.38 -35.51 -16.96
N LEU A 543 -10.06 -35.78 -16.91
CA LEU A 543 -9.05 -34.79 -16.55
C LEU A 543 -8.33 -34.30 -17.81
N LYS A 544 -8.06 -33.00 -17.86
CA LYS A 544 -7.20 -32.38 -18.88
C LYS A 544 -5.77 -32.37 -18.39
N SER A 545 -4.86 -33.03 -19.11
CA SER A 545 -3.45 -33.03 -18.72
C SER A 545 -2.79 -31.72 -19.06
N LEU A 546 -2.09 -31.11 -18.09
CA LEU A 546 -1.34 -29.87 -18.32
C LEU A 546 -0.39 -29.99 -19.53
N LYS A 547 0.30 -31.13 -19.69
CA LYS A 547 1.25 -31.37 -20.80
C LYS A 547 0.61 -31.34 -22.19
N THR A 548 -0.71 -31.53 -22.27
CA THR A 548 -1.46 -31.58 -23.52
C THR A 548 -2.17 -30.27 -23.82
N ILE A 549 -2.39 -29.42 -22.81
CA ILE A 549 -3.17 -28.19 -22.94
C ILE A 549 -2.35 -26.91 -22.76
N ALA A 550 -1.14 -26.97 -22.21
CA ALA A 550 -0.20 -25.86 -22.10
C ALA A 550 1.00 -26.13 -23.01
#